data_AF-A0A3A8YUH0-F1
#
_entry.id   AF-A0A3A8YUH0-F1
#
_cell.length_a   1.000
_cell.length_b   1.000
_cell.length_c   1.000
_cell.angle_alpha   90.00
_cell.angle_beta   90.00
_cell.angle_gamma   90.00
#
_symmetry.space_group_name_H-M   'P 1'
#
loop_
_entity.id
_entity.type
_entity.pdbx_description
1 polymer ?
#
loop_
_entity_poly.entity_id
_entity_poly.type
_entity_poly.pdbx_seq_one_letter_code
_entity_poly.pdbx_strand_id
1 'polypeptide(L)'
;MAKFCKNCGTPLNDDATFCGKCGTSVGAPSAGRGPIHTSTHADKFKLGVFIASALVIISTILPYASVSFFGLSESVSLLEGGDGWFFIAAAAVAIVGAVIGKPILPLVGGVIAALLSLFEIANTKSELGAYSSMVDMGLGFYLNLIASIALAAVGVLLFLDAKKNQ
;
A
#
# COMPACT_ATOMS: atom_id res chain seq x y z
N MET A 1 25.30 2.57 -52.79
CA MET A 1 26.40 2.94 -51.86
C MET A 1 26.53 1.78 -50.87
N ALA A 2 27.73 1.26 -50.61
CA ALA A 2 27.89 0.12 -49.70
C ALA A 2 27.56 0.51 -48.26
N LYS A 3 26.66 -0.23 -47.61
CA LYS A 3 26.32 -0.04 -46.19
C LYS A 3 27.31 -0.82 -45.33
N PHE A 4 27.78 -0.23 -44.24
CA PHE A 4 28.72 -0.89 -43.32
C PHE A 4 28.08 -1.09 -41.94
N CYS A 5 28.47 -2.17 -41.26
CA CYS A 5 28.03 -2.43 -39.89
C CYS A 5 28.56 -1.36 -38.94
N LYS A 6 27.66 -0.71 -38.20
CA LYS A 6 28.02 0.33 -37.22
C LYS A 6 28.81 -0.19 -36.01
N ASN A 7 28.77 -1.51 -35.76
CA ASN A 7 29.46 -2.12 -34.63
C ASN A 7 30.86 -2.61 -35.03
N CYS A 8 31.00 -3.37 -36.12
CA CYS A 8 32.27 -4.01 -36.49
C CYS A 8 32.88 -3.57 -37.83
N GLY A 9 32.26 -2.64 -38.55
CA GLY A 9 32.79 -2.06 -39.80
C GLY A 9 32.78 -2.98 -41.03
N THR A 10 32.22 -4.19 -40.95
CA THR A 10 32.15 -5.12 -42.09
C THR A 10 31.07 -4.65 -43.08
N PRO A 11 31.29 -4.75 -44.41
CA PRO A 11 30.28 -4.44 -45.40
C PRO A 11 29.04 -5.33 -45.20
N LEU A 12 27.87 -4.73 -45.36
CA LEU A 12 26.58 -5.38 -45.25
C LEU A 12 25.97 -5.54 -46.63
N ASN A 13 25.33 -6.68 -46.85
CA ASN A 13 24.47 -6.89 -48.01
C ASN A 13 23.25 -5.96 -47.89
N ASP A 14 22.68 -5.56 -49.02
CA ASP A 14 21.59 -4.58 -49.06
C ASP A 14 20.33 -5.04 -48.30
N ASP A 15 20.09 -6.37 -48.24
CA ASP A 15 18.96 -6.99 -47.53
C ASP A 15 19.34 -7.60 -46.16
N ALA A 16 20.54 -7.32 -45.64
CA ALA A 16 20.97 -7.88 -44.37
C ALA A 16 20.08 -7.35 -43.23
N THR A 17 19.48 -8.26 -42.46
CA THR A 17 18.75 -7.93 -41.22
C THR A 17 19.69 -7.93 -40.00
N PHE A 18 20.73 -8.76 -40.05
CA PHE A 18 21.80 -8.86 -39.06
C PHE A 18 23.17 -8.89 -39.74
N CYS A 19 24.21 -8.42 -39.05
CA CYS A 19 25.58 -8.51 -39.53
C CYS A 19 26.09 -9.95 -39.42
N GLY A 20 26.48 -10.57 -40.54
CA GLY A 20 26.98 -11.95 -40.56
C GLY A 20 28.30 -12.18 -39.82
N LYS A 21 29.03 -11.13 -39.44
CA LYS A 21 30.30 -11.23 -38.69
C LYS A 21 30.12 -11.10 -37.18
N CYS A 22 29.33 -10.13 -36.71
CA CYS A 22 29.20 -9.82 -35.28
C CYS A 22 27.78 -9.99 -34.72
N GLY A 23 26.81 -10.40 -35.55
CA GLY A 23 25.43 -10.64 -35.15
C GLY A 23 24.57 -9.40 -34.87
N THR A 24 25.12 -8.18 -34.98
CA THR A 24 24.37 -6.94 -34.70
C THR A 24 23.23 -6.73 -35.71
N SER A 25 22.02 -6.42 -35.24
CA SER A 25 20.88 -6.09 -36.11
C SER A 25 21.13 -4.79 -36.88
N VAL A 26 20.90 -4.79 -38.19
CA VAL A 26 21.27 -3.69 -39.11
C VAL A 26 20.08 -2.98 -39.76
N GLY A 27 18.85 -3.26 -39.30
CA GLY A 27 17.64 -2.67 -39.85
C GLY A 27 16.43 -2.57 -38.92
N ALA A 28 16.48 -3.08 -37.69
CA ALA A 28 15.39 -2.86 -36.74
C ALA A 28 15.62 -1.53 -35.99
N PRO A 29 14.65 -0.59 -35.94
CA PRO A 29 14.59 0.31 -34.79
C PRO A 29 14.58 -0.59 -33.56
N SER A 30 15.41 -0.28 -32.56
CA SER A 30 15.44 -1.06 -31.31
C SER A 30 14.00 -1.32 -30.91
N ALA A 31 13.57 -2.58 -30.86
CA ALA A 31 12.27 -2.92 -30.33
C ALA A 31 12.23 -2.24 -28.96
N GLY A 32 11.41 -1.18 -28.86
CA GLY A 32 11.44 -0.29 -27.73
C GLY A 32 11.29 -1.15 -26.51
N ARG A 33 12.29 -1.13 -25.62
CA ARG A 33 12.09 -1.60 -24.25
C ARG A 33 10.78 -0.93 -23.84
N GLY A 34 9.75 -1.72 -23.49
CA GLY A 34 8.51 -1.16 -22.94
C GLY A 34 8.87 -0.13 -21.86
N PRO A 35 8.07 0.91 -21.66
CA PRO A 35 8.45 2.07 -20.86
C PRO A 35 9.16 1.60 -19.60
N ILE A 36 10.43 1.96 -19.45
CA ILE A 36 11.18 1.64 -18.24
C ILE A 36 10.46 2.42 -17.14
N HIS A 37 9.60 1.73 -16.39
CA HIS A 37 8.90 2.30 -15.24
C HIS A 37 9.94 2.60 -14.16
N THR A 38 10.54 3.79 -14.23
CA THR A 38 11.29 4.35 -13.12
C THR A 38 10.28 4.70 -12.02
N SER A 39 10.23 3.92 -10.95
CA SER A 39 9.32 4.19 -9.82
C SER A 39 9.57 5.60 -9.28
N THR A 40 8.56 6.46 -9.31
CA THR A 40 8.65 7.80 -8.71
C THR A 40 8.51 7.73 -7.19
N HIS A 41 8.79 8.82 -6.48
CA HIS A 41 8.51 8.91 -5.04
C HIS A 41 7.01 8.74 -4.76
N ALA A 42 6.14 9.33 -5.59
CA ALA A 42 4.70 9.16 -5.51
C ALA A 42 4.26 7.69 -5.64
N ASP A 43 4.87 6.91 -6.54
CA ASP A 43 4.52 5.48 -6.71
C ASP A 43 4.85 4.67 -5.45
N LYS A 44 5.97 4.99 -4.78
CA LYS A 44 6.36 4.35 -3.52
C LYS A 44 5.37 4.68 -2.41
N PHE A 45 4.93 5.93 -2.32
CA PHE A 45 3.93 6.32 -1.32
C PHE A 45 2.55 5.74 -1.62
N LYS A 46 2.11 5.67 -2.89
CA LYS A 46 0.87 4.98 -3.27
C LYS A 46 0.90 3.49 -2.89
N LEU A 47 2.04 2.83 -3.13
CA LEU A 47 2.23 1.45 -2.68
C LEU A 47 2.11 1.34 -1.16
N GLY A 48 2.70 2.28 -0.42
CA GLY A 48 2.56 2.36 1.04
C GLY A 48 1.10 2.54 1.48
N VAL A 49 0.32 3.36 0.78
CA VAL A 49 -1.14 3.51 1.05
C VAL A 49 -1.83 2.16 0.86
N PHE A 50 -1.59 1.45 -0.25
CA PHE A 50 -2.23 0.16 -0.50
C PHE A 50 -1.89 -0.88 0.56
N ILE A 51 -0.61 -0.98 0.95
CA ILE A 51 -0.16 -1.92 1.98
C ILE A 51 -0.79 -1.56 3.32
N ALA A 52 -0.74 -0.30 3.73
CA ALA A 52 -1.30 0.13 5.01
C ALA A 52 -2.83 -0.04 5.06
N SER A 53 -3.54 0.31 3.99
CA SER A 53 -4.99 0.10 3.87
C SER A 53 -5.36 -1.39 3.90
N ALA A 54 -4.60 -2.26 3.23
CA ALA A 54 -4.82 -3.70 3.30
C ALA A 54 -4.63 -4.24 4.71
N LEU A 55 -3.60 -3.79 5.43
CA LEU A 55 -3.37 -4.17 6.82
C LEU A 55 -4.48 -3.68 7.75
N VAL A 56 -5.02 -2.47 7.56
CA VAL A 56 -6.20 -1.99 8.29
C VAL A 56 -7.41 -2.90 8.04
N ILE A 57 -7.68 -3.28 6.80
CA ILE A 57 -8.80 -4.17 6.47
C ILE A 57 -8.59 -5.55 7.11
N ILE A 58 -7.40 -6.13 6.96
CA ILE A 58 -7.05 -7.42 7.55
C ILE A 58 -7.19 -7.37 9.08
N SER A 59 -6.78 -6.27 9.74
CA SER A 59 -6.92 -6.19 11.19
C SER A 59 -8.38 -6.20 11.68
N THR A 60 -9.35 -5.84 10.84
CA THR A 60 -10.77 -5.86 11.22
C THR A 60 -11.37 -7.26 11.37
N ILE A 61 -10.79 -8.25 10.69
CA ILE A 61 -11.21 -9.67 10.74
C ILE A 61 -10.37 -10.50 11.72
N LEU A 62 -9.29 -9.93 12.27
CA LEU A 62 -8.43 -10.61 13.21
C LEU A 62 -8.99 -10.51 14.64
N PRO A 63 -8.65 -11.46 15.53
CA PRO A 63 -8.96 -11.38 16.96
C PRO A 63 -8.48 -10.05 17.54
N TYR A 64 -9.42 -9.19 17.92
CA TYR A 64 -9.14 -7.84 18.41
C TYR A 64 -9.01 -7.83 19.93
N ALA A 65 -9.96 -8.45 20.63
CA ALA A 65 -9.93 -8.61 22.07
C ALA A 65 -10.35 -10.04 22.42
N SER A 66 -9.80 -10.58 23.51
CA SER A 66 -10.17 -11.88 24.04
C SER A 66 -10.39 -11.82 25.53
N VAL A 67 -11.38 -12.59 26.01
CA VAL A 67 -11.61 -12.80 27.44
C VAL A 67 -11.23 -14.23 27.80
N SER A 68 -10.59 -14.39 28.96
CA SER A 68 -10.23 -15.70 29.49
C SER A 68 -11.05 -15.97 30.76
N PHE A 69 -11.95 -16.95 30.70
CA PHE A 69 -12.80 -17.35 31.84
C PHE A 69 -12.76 -18.87 32.02
N PHE A 70 -12.42 -19.35 33.23
CA PHE A 70 -12.38 -20.78 33.58
C PHE A 70 -11.59 -21.68 32.59
N GLY A 71 -10.49 -21.18 32.02
CA GLY A 71 -9.64 -21.95 31.10
C GLY A 71 -10.13 -22.00 29.64
N LEU A 72 -11.18 -21.24 29.30
CA LEU A 72 -11.66 -21.04 27.94
C LEU A 72 -11.38 -19.59 27.51
N SER A 73 -10.89 -19.42 26.28
CA SER A 73 -10.62 -18.12 25.67
C SER A 73 -11.57 -17.89 24.50
N GLU A 74 -12.38 -16.85 24.61
CA GLU A 74 -13.27 -16.38 23.54
C GLU A 74 -12.71 -15.07 22.98
N SER A 75 -12.63 -14.97 21.67
CA SER A 75 -12.08 -13.80 20.99
C SER A 75 -13.09 -13.18 20.04
N VAL A 76 -13.14 -11.86 20.04
CA VAL A 76 -13.99 -11.07 19.14
C VAL A 76 -13.13 -10.24 18.21
N SER A 77 -13.51 -10.19 16.93
CA SER A 77 -12.94 -9.28 15.93
C SER A 77 -13.63 -7.91 15.94
N LEU A 78 -12.99 -6.91 15.34
CA LEU A 78 -13.57 -5.55 15.22
C LEU A 78 -14.86 -5.53 14.42
N LEU A 79 -14.97 -6.37 13.39
CA LEU A 79 -16.20 -6.50 12.62
C LEU A 79 -17.35 -7.10 13.44
N GLU A 80 -17.06 -8.10 14.28
CA GLU A 80 -18.04 -8.67 15.21
C GLU A 80 -18.41 -7.70 16.34
N GLY A 81 -17.48 -6.81 16.72
CA GLY A 81 -17.74 -5.69 17.64
C GLY A 81 -18.71 -4.63 17.10
N GLY A 82 -18.94 -4.60 15.78
CA GLY A 82 -19.99 -3.80 15.13
C GLY A 82 -19.53 -2.47 14.50
N ASP A 83 -18.36 -1.96 14.86
CA ASP A 83 -17.79 -0.71 14.34
C ASP A 83 -16.61 -0.93 13.36
N GLY A 84 -16.15 -2.17 13.18
CA GLY A 84 -15.06 -2.50 12.26
C GLY A 84 -15.27 -2.02 10.81
N TRP A 85 -16.52 -1.84 10.37
CA TRP A 85 -16.81 -1.31 9.03
C TRP A 85 -16.38 0.15 8.83
N PHE A 86 -16.26 0.96 9.89
CA PHE A 86 -15.73 2.33 9.80
C PHE A 86 -14.25 2.33 9.38
N PHE A 87 -13.46 1.37 9.86
CA PHE A 87 -12.07 1.18 9.43
C PHE A 87 -11.97 0.75 7.97
N ILE A 88 -12.88 -0.12 7.52
CA ILE A 88 -12.97 -0.54 6.11
C ILE A 88 -13.32 0.67 5.23
N ALA A 89 -14.29 1.50 5.64
CA ALA A 89 -14.67 2.69 4.91
C ALA A 89 -13.50 3.70 4.81
N ALA A 90 -12.79 3.94 5.91
CA ALA A 90 -11.62 4.82 5.94
C ALA A 90 -10.49 4.31 5.02
N ALA A 91 -10.22 3.00 5.04
CA ALA A 91 -9.26 2.36 4.14
C ALA A 91 -9.69 2.46 2.66
N ALA A 92 -10.98 2.26 2.37
CA ALA A 92 -11.52 2.40 1.02
C ALA A 92 -11.36 3.83 0.48
N VAL A 93 -11.65 4.86 1.29
CA VAL A 93 -11.43 6.27 0.93
C VAL A 93 -9.96 6.51 0.57
N ALA A 94 -9.03 5.96 1.36
CA ALA A 94 -7.60 6.10 1.08
C ALA A 94 -7.19 5.41 -0.22
N ILE A 95 -7.63 4.18 -0.46
CA ILE A 95 -7.35 3.43 -1.69
C ILE A 95 -7.89 4.19 -2.91
N VAL A 96 -9.16 4.59 -2.88
CA VAL A 96 -9.81 5.32 -3.98
C VAL A 96 -9.04 6.62 -4.26
N GLY A 97 -8.71 7.37 -3.21
CA GLY A 97 -7.93 8.60 -3.31
C GLY A 97 -6.57 8.43 -3.99
N ALA A 98 -5.84 7.37 -3.64
CA ALA A 98 -4.56 7.03 -4.27
C ALA A 98 -4.72 6.67 -5.75
N VAL A 99 -5.78 5.94 -6.10
CA VAL A 99 -6.09 5.52 -7.49
C VAL A 99 -6.47 6.71 -8.37
N ILE A 100 -7.35 7.59 -7.89
CA ILE A 100 -7.81 8.76 -8.66
C ILE A 100 -6.80 9.93 -8.67
N GLY A 101 -5.65 9.77 -8.00
CA GLY A 101 -4.63 10.82 -7.91
C GLY A 101 -5.02 12.02 -7.04
N LYS A 102 -5.94 11.84 -6.09
CA LYS A 102 -6.30 12.86 -5.09
C LYS A 102 -5.61 12.56 -3.76
N PRO A 103 -4.41 13.11 -3.52
CA PRO A 103 -3.56 12.74 -2.37
C PRO A 103 -4.12 13.20 -1.01
N ILE A 104 -5.13 14.09 -1.02
CA ILE A 104 -5.85 14.49 0.20
C ILE A 104 -6.73 13.38 0.77
N LEU A 105 -7.27 12.48 -0.06
CA LEU A 105 -8.15 11.39 0.40
C LEU A 105 -7.38 10.32 1.22
N PRO A 106 -6.18 9.85 0.80
CA PRO A 106 -5.33 8.98 1.62
C PRO A 106 -4.97 9.59 2.97
N LEU A 107 -4.68 10.90 3.00
CA LEU A 107 -4.45 11.63 4.24
C LEU A 107 -5.68 11.57 5.15
N VAL A 108 -6.85 11.98 4.64
CA VAL A 108 -8.09 12.02 5.42
C VAL A 108 -8.49 10.62 5.91
N GLY A 109 -8.47 9.62 5.03
CA GLY A 109 -8.77 8.23 5.39
C GLY A 109 -7.82 7.68 6.45
N GLY A 110 -6.51 7.96 6.33
CA GLY A 110 -5.52 7.57 7.33
C GLY A 110 -5.72 8.25 8.69
N VAL A 111 -5.97 9.57 8.69
CA VAL A 111 -6.24 10.31 9.94
C VAL A 111 -7.52 9.81 10.60
N ILE A 112 -8.60 9.59 9.85
CA ILE A 112 -9.84 9.03 10.40
C ILE A 112 -9.58 7.65 11.01
N ALA A 113 -8.88 6.75 10.30
CA ALA A 113 -8.55 5.43 10.83
C ALA A 113 -7.72 5.52 12.12
N ALA A 114 -6.75 6.44 12.20
CA ALA A 114 -5.94 6.62 13.40
C ALA A 114 -6.74 7.21 14.58
N LEU A 115 -7.70 8.10 14.31
CA LEU A 115 -8.58 8.64 15.35
C LEU A 115 -9.57 7.59 15.84
N LEU A 116 -10.13 6.77 14.94
CA LEU A 116 -10.98 5.64 15.31
C LEU A 116 -10.22 4.64 16.17
N SER A 117 -8.96 4.30 15.83
CA SER A 117 -8.17 3.37 16.65
C SER A 117 -7.90 3.91 18.06
N LEU A 118 -7.70 5.22 18.22
CA LEU A 118 -7.63 5.86 19.53
C LEU A 118 -8.97 5.87 20.26
N PHE A 119 -10.07 6.08 19.54
CA PHE A 119 -11.41 6.00 20.09
C PHE A 119 -11.71 4.59 20.64
N GLU A 120 -11.37 3.53 19.92
CA GLU A 120 -11.56 2.16 20.39
C GLU A 120 -10.79 1.88 21.69
N ILE A 121 -9.54 2.36 21.78
CA ILE A 121 -8.74 2.24 23.00
C ILE A 121 -9.42 2.96 24.18
N ALA A 122 -9.94 4.16 23.93
CA ALA A 122 -10.62 4.94 24.96
C ALA A 122 -11.94 4.28 25.38
N ASN A 123 -12.74 3.84 24.41
CA ASN A 123 -14.05 3.24 24.62
C ASN A 123 -13.94 1.90 25.35
N THR A 124 -13.00 1.04 24.93
CA THR A 124 -12.73 -0.25 25.59
C THR A 124 -12.37 -0.05 27.06
N LYS A 125 -11.52 0.95 27.37
CA LYS A 125 -11.15 1.25 28.75
C LYS A 125 -12.32 1.78 29.58
N SER A 126 -13.19 2.61 29.00
CA SER A 126 -14.36 3.12 29.71
C SER A 126 -15.44 2.06 29.94
N GLU A 127 -15.66 1.16 28.98
CA GLU A 127 -16.66 0.09 29.10
C GLU A 127 -16.21 -1.03 30.04
N LEU A 128 -14.95 -1.44 29.98
CA LEU A 128 -14.46 -2.54 30.82
C LEU A 128 -14.32 -2.15 32.29
N GLY A 129 -13.97 -0.89 32.60
CA GLY A 129 -13.80 -0.43 33.97
C GLY A 129 -12.96 -1.40 34.84
N ALA A 130 -13.58 -1.97 35.88
CA ALA A 130 -12.93 -2.93 36.79
C ALA A 130 -12.59 -4.29 36.14
N TYR A 131 -13.20 -4.62 35.00
CA TYR A 131 -12.98 -5.86 34.25
C TYR A 131 -11.85 -5.73 33.22
N SER A 132 -11.16 -4.57 33.17
CA SER A 132 -10.05 -4.34 32.23
C SER A 132 -8.91 -5.35 32.37
N SER A 133 -8.76 -5.99 33.54
CA SER A 133 -7.74 -7.01 33.80
C SER A 133 -8.09 -8.39 33.24
N MET A 134 -9.32 -8.59 32.78
CA MET A 134 -9.82 -9.88 32.26
C MET A 134 -9.86 -9.92 30.72
N VAL A 135 -9.48 -8.82 30.07
CA VAL A 135 -9.46 -8.67 28.61
C VAL A 135 -8.03 -8.53 28.13
N ASP A 136 -7.64 -9.45 27.26
CA ASP A 136 -6.37 -9.43 26.56
C ASP A 136 -6.56 -8.86 25.15
N MET A 137 -5.67 -7.95 24.76
CA MET A 137 -5.67 -7.38 23.40
C MET A 137 -5.03 -8.36 22.43
N GLY A 138 -5.77 -8.71 21.37
CA GLY A 138 -5.34 -9.67 20.35
C GLY A 138 -4.47 -9.05 19.26
N LEU A 139 -4.06 -9.87 18.30
CA LEU A 139 -3.21 -9.45 17.17
C LEU A 139 -3.89 -8.36 16.30
N GLY A 140 -5.22 -8.45 16.14
CA GLY A 140 -6.02 -7.48 15.41
C GLY A 140 -5.90 -6.07 15.98
N PHE A 141 -5.85 -5.95 17.31
CA PHE A 141 -5.66 -4.66 18.00
C PHE A 141 -4.36 -3.98 17.59
N TYR A 142 -3.23 -4.68 17.76
CA TYR A 142 -1.90 -4.12 17.48
C TYR A 142 -1.73 -3.80 16.01
N LEU A 143 -2.19 -4.70 15.12
CA LEU A 143 -2.14 -4.49 13.69
C LEU A 143 -2.98 -3.28 13.26
N ASN A 144 -4.20 -3.13 13.78
CA ASN A 144 -5.06 -1.99 13.47
C ASN A 144 -4.42 -0.67 13.91
N LEU A 145 -3.83 -0.64 15.10
CA LEU A 145 -3.17 0.55 15.64
C LEU A 145 -1.98 0.96 14.76
N ILE A 146 -1.05 0.05 14.48
CA ILE A 146 0.14 0.39 13.69
C ILE A 146 -0.20 0.67 12.22
N ALA A 147 -1.17 -0.05 11.64
CA ALA A 147 -1.56 0.12 10.25
C ALA A 147 -2.31 1.44 10.04
N SER A 148 -3.16 1.85 10.97
CA SER A 148 -3.85 3.15 10.91
C SER A 148 -2.87 4.33 11.02
N ILE A 149 -1.90 4.25 11.94
CA ILE A 149 -0.82 5.25 12.06
C ILE A 149 0.05 5.27 10.79
N ALA A 150 0.42 4.11 10.26
CA ALA A 150 1.20 4.01 9.03
C ALA A 150 0.42 4.60 7.84
N LEU A 151 -0.88 4.33 7.74
CA LEU A 151 -1.75 4.88 6.70
C LEU A 151 -1.81 6.40 6.78
N ALA A 152 -1.97 6.97 7.98
CA ALA A 152 -1.93 8.41 8.21
C ALA A 152 -0.58 9.00 7.80
N ALA A 153 0.54 8.40 8.25
CA ALA A 153 1.89 8.88 7.95
C ALA A 153 2.19 8.85 6.44
N VAL A 154 1.89 7.74 5.76
CA VAL A 154 2.09 7.64 4.31
C VAL A 154 1.13 8.56 3.55
N GLY A 155 -0.10 8.76 4.04
CA GLY A 155 -1.04 9.75 3.51
C GLY A 155 -0.50 11.17 3.57
N VAL A 156 0.14 11.57 4.70
CA VAL A 156 0.85 12.84 4.83
C VAL A 156 1.99 12.93 3.82
N LEU A 157 2.84 11.91 3.72
CA LEU A 157 3.97 11.92 2.79
C LEU A 157 3.53 12.06 1.33
N LEU A 158 2.47 11.34 0.93
CA LEU A 158 1.90 11.44 -0.41
C LEU A 158 1.31 12.84 -0.68
N PHE A 159 0.66 13.45 0.33
CA PHE A 159 0.13 14.81 0.22
C PHE A 159 1.23 15.87 0.10
N LEU A 160 2.29 15.76 0.91
CA LEU A 160 3.43 16.68 0.86
C LEU A 160 4.20 16.55 -0.45
N ASP A 161 4.41 15.34 -0.96
CA ASP A 161 5.03 15.11 -2.27
C ASP A 161 4.21 15.77 -3.39
N ALA A 162 2.89 15.57 -3.39
CA ALA A 162 2.02 16.20 -4.36
C ALA A 162 2.02 17.73 -4.25
N LYS A 163 2.08 18.30 -3.04
CA LYS A 163 2.18 19.75 -2.82
C LYS A 163 3.52 20.33 -3.28
N LYS A 164 4.61 19.57 -3.18
CA LYS A 164 5.94 19.99 -3.62
C LYS A 164 6.08 19.97 -5.15
N ASN A 165 5.33 19.09 -5.82
CA ASN A 165 5.37 18.88 -7.26
C ASN A 165 4.27 19.65 -8.02
N GLN A 166 3.50 20.51 -7.33
CA GLN A 166 2.54 21.46 -7.90
C GLN A 166 3.17 22.84 -8.06
#